data_AF-A0A497TD36-F1
#
_entry.id   AF-A0A497TD36-F1
#
_cell.length_a   1.000
_cell.length_b   1.000
_cell.length_c   1.000
_cell.angle_alpha   90.00
_cell.angle_beta   90.00
_cell.angle_gamma   90.00
#
_symmetry.space_group_name_H-M   'P 1'
#
loop_
_entity.id
_entity.type
_entity.pdbx_description
1 polymer ?
#
loop_
_entity_poly.entity_id
_entity_poly.type
_entity_poly.pdbx_seq_one_letter_code
_entity_poly.pdbx_strand_id
1 'polypeptide(L)'
;MKHQATNQQSISIAQVTLLEAAFLTILYANDKIVTKLYNGSYYPYITEPGTVEFWAQTESKSEVELNLDAGKTYYLRGTVGMGIMVGRPHLTIVPEDTAKLEITECNLIPDSNWEEEKIKEENERREMLGI
;
A
#
# COMPACT_ATOMS: atom_id res chain seq x y z
N MET A 1 -39.61 -4.54 -7.86
CA MET A 1 -39.13 -4.99 -6.55
C MET A 1 -37.63 -4.72 -6.49
N LYS A 2 -37.19 -4.21 -5.34
CA LYS A 2 -35.96 -3.44 -5.11
C LYS A 2 -34.71 -4.26 -5.46
N HIS A 3 -33.97 -3.88 -6.50
CA HIS A 3 -32.56 -4.21 -6.55
C HIS A 3 -31.86 -3.19 -5.67
N GLN A 4 -31.31 -3.74 -4.59
CA GLN A 4 -30.63 -3.02 -3.53
C GLN A 4 -29.54 -2.16 -4.17
N ALA A 5 -29.58 -0.87 -3.86
CA ALA A 5 -28.43 0.01 -4.06
C ALA A 5 -27.26 -0.68 -3.35
N THR A 6 -26.28 -1.13 -4.13
CA THR A 6 -24.97 -1.54 -3.63
C THR A 6 -24.46 -0.39 -2.80
N ASN A 7 -24.57 -0.56 -1.48
CA ASN A 7 -24.17 0.45 -0.51
C ASN A 7 -22.65 0.46 -0.45
N GLN A 8 -22.05 1.03 -1.50
CA GLN A 8 -20.63 1.25 -1.64
C GLN A 8 -20.28 2.48 -0.82
N GLN A 9 -20.33 2.33 0.51
CA GLN A 9 -19.94 3.35 1.47
C GLN A 9 -19.00 2.72 2.50
N SER A 10 -17.75 2.55 2.09
CA SER A 10 -16.64 2.35 3.02
C SER A 10 -15.51 3.22 2.51
N ILE A 11 -15.40 4.44 3.06
CA ILE A 11 -14.28 5.34 2.82
C ILE A 11 -13.31 5.15 3.99
N SER A 12 -12.09 4.72 3.68
CA SER A 12 -10.90 4.92 4.54
C SER A 12 -9.68 4.81 3.64
N ILE A 13 -9.14 5.96 3.24
CA ILE A 13 -7.88 6.06 2.50
C ILE A 13 -6.73 5.79 3.49
N ALA A 14 -6.02 4.67 3.37
CA ALA A 14 -4.67 4.56 3.92
C ALA A 14 -3.74 5.21 2.90
N GLN A 15 -3.42 6.48 3.12
CA GLN A 15 -2.44 7.19 2.32
C GLN A 15 -1.07 6.96 2.91
N VAL A 16 -0.26 6.16 2.20
CA VAL A 16 1.10 5.82 2.61
C VAL A 16 2.09 6.74 1.91
N THR A 17 2.64 7.72 2.63
CA THR A 17 3.72 8.56 2.11
C THR A 17 5.05 7.92 2.44
N LEU A 18 5.83 7.51 1.43
CA LEU A 18 7.21 7.08 1.64
C LEU A 18 8.17 8.26 1.43
N LEU A 19 8.82 8.71 2.49
CA LEU A 19 9.95 9.63 2.40
C LEU A 19 11.25 8.81 2.38
N GLU A 20 11.89 8.84 1.20
CA GLU A 20 13.18 8.26 0.82
C GLU A 20 13.49 6.82 1.30
N ALA A 21 13.47 5.86 0.37
CA ALA A 21 14.74 5.42 -0.20
C ALA A 21 14.57 4.88 -1.62
N ALA A 22 15.69 4.86 -2.34
CA ALA A 22 15.88 4.01 -3.50
C ALA A 22 15.55 2.55 -3.13
N PHE A 23 14.92 1.82 -4.04
CA PHE A 23 14.33 0.48 -3.92
C PHE A 23 12.80 0.47 -3.79
N LEU A 24 12.24 0.01 -4.90
CA LEU A 24 10.85 -0.36 -5.07
C LEU A 24 10.42 -1.40 -4.02
N THR A 25 9.38 -1.10 -3.25
CA THR A 25 8.85 -2.01 -2.22
C THR A 25 7.36 -2.27 -2.43
N ILE A 26 6.96 -3.54 -2.38
CA ILE A 26 5.55 -3.93 -2.44
C ILE A 26 4.96 -3.80 -1.03
N LEU A 27 3.88 -3.04 -0.91
CA LEU A 27 3.09 -2.96 0.30
C LEU A 27 2.01 -4.03 0.28
N TYR A 28 1.86 -4.74 1.38
CA TYR A 28 0.82 -5.74 1.59
C TYR A 28 -0.13 -5.31 2.70
N ALA A 29 -1.39 -5.72 2.56
CA ALA A 29 -2.41 -5.64 3.60
C ALA A 29 -3.04 -7.03 3.76
N ASN A 30 -2.87 -7.66 4.92
CA ASN A 30 -3.33 -9.04 5.18
C ASN A 30 -2.90 -10.00 4.05
N ASP A 31 -1.60 -9.98 3.71
CA ASP A 31 -0.96 -10.76 2.63
C ASP A 31 -1.43 -10.47 1.20
N LYS A 32 -2.32 -9.49 1.00
CA LYS A 32 -2.72 -9.04 -0.34
C LYS A 32 -1.87 -7.85 -0.79
N ILE A 33 -1.48 -7.86 -2.06
CA ILE A 33 -0.75 -6.74 -2.66
C ILE A 33 -1.66 -5.51 -2.66
N VAL A 34 -1.19 -4.42 -2.07
CA VAL A 34 -1.88 -3.12 -2.12
C VAL A 34 -1.36 -2.33 -3.31
N THR A 35 -0.05 -2.08 -3.32
CA THR A 35 0.59 -1.28 -4.36
C THR A 35 2.10 -1.45 -4.30
N LYS A 36 2.75 -0.92 -5.33
CA LYS A 36 4.18 -0.83 -5.45
C LYS A 36 4.59 0.60 -5.15
N LEU A 37 5.21 0.82 -4.00
CA LEU A 37 5.60 2.16 -3.57
C LEU A 37 6.97 2.55 -4.13
N TYR A 38 7.11 3.82 -4.49
CA TYR A 38 8.36 4.43 -4.93
C TYR A 38 8.57 5.80 -4.26
N ASN A 39 9.77 6.38 -4.41
CA ASN A 39 10.12 7.62 -3.73
C ASN A 39 9.18 8.77 -4.12
N GLY A 40 8.77 9.57 -3.13
CA GLY A 40 7.92 10.74 -3.33
C GLY A 40 6.57 10.36 -3.91
N SER A 41 6.02 9.22 -3.50
CA SER A 41 4.72 8.73 -3.95
C SER A 41 3.79 8.42 -2.79
N TYR A 42 2.50 8.47 -3.08
CA TYR A 42 1.48 8.02 -2.16
C TYR A 42 0.39 7.25 -2.90
N TYR A 43 -0.26 6.32 -2.20
CA TYR A 43 -1.38 5.57 -2.73
C TYR A 43 -2.53 5.57 -1.72
N PRO A 44 -3.77 5.92 -2.13
CA PRO A 44 -4.93 5.82 -1.27
C PRO A 44 -5.52 4.41 -1.28
N TYR A 45 -5.30 3.64 -0.22
CA TYR A 45 -5.85 2.28 -0.11
C TYR A 45 -7.16 2.25 0.68
N ILE A 46 -8.24 1.71 0.09
CA ILE A 46 -9.57 1.61 0.72
C ILE A 46 -9.85 0.17 1.14
N THR A 47 -10.24 -0.03 2.41
CA THR A 47 -10.52 -1.36 2.98
C THR A 47 -11.68 -1.32 3.96
N GLU A 48 -12.22 -2.50 4.29
CA GLU A 48 -13.20 -2.68 5.36
C GLU A 48 -12.59 -2.37 6.74
N PRO A 49 -13.39 -1.85 7.70
CA PRO A 49 -12.96 -1.68 9.09
C PRO A 49 -12.55 -3.02 9.73
N GLY A 50 -11.61 -2.95 10.67
CA GLY A 50 -11.09 -4.12 11.37
C GLY A 50 -9.57 -4.09 11.51
N THR A 51 -9.02 -5.22 11.97
CA THR A 51 -7.57 -5.39 12.11
C THR A 51 -6.95 -5.67 10.75
N VAL A 52 -5.97 -4.84 10.37
CA VAL A 52 -5.20 -5.00 9.15
C VAL A 52 -3.72 -5.01 9.50
N GLU A 53 -3.03 -6.08 9.13
CA GLU A 53 -1.57 -6.13 9.12
C GLU A 53 -1.09 -5.50 7.82
N PHE A 54 -0.36 -4.39 7.93
CA PHE A 54 0.42 -3.85 6.83
C PHE A 54 1.84 -4.33 6.92
N TRP A 55 2.39 -4.84 5.82
CA TRP A 55 3.79 -5.22 5.80
C TRP A 55 4.47 -4.93 4.48
N ALA A 56 5.78 -4.77 4.57
CA ALA A 56 6.67 -4.50 3.46
C ALA A 56 7.96 -5.29 3.68
N GLN A 57 8.55 -5.80 2.59
CA GLN A 57 9.78 -6.58 2.68
C GLN A 57 10.72 -6.25 1.53
N THR A 58 11.99 -6.04 1.88
CA THR A 58 13.12 -6.05 0.95
C THR A 58 14.12 -7.12 1.43
N GLU A 59 15.14 -6.77 2.20
CA GLU A 59 16.03 -7.76 2.84
C GLU A 59 15.47 -8.25 4.18
N SER A 60 14.66 -7.42 4.85
CA SER A 60 13.93 -7.77 6.07
C SER A 60 12.45 -7.38 5.97
N LYS A 61 11.58 -8.07 6.72
CA LYS A 61 10.16 -7.68 6.87
C LYS A 61 10.03 -6.55 7.89
N SER A 62 9.20 -5.57 7.59
CA SER A 62 8.62 -4.65 8.57
C SER A 62 7.12 -4.76 8.49
N GLU A 63 6.46 -4.80 9.64
CA GLU A 63 5.03 -4.94 9.76
C GLU A 63 4.48 -3.98 10.80
N VAL A 64 3.23 -3.57 10.62
CA VAL A 64 2.46 -2.83 11.61
C VAL A 64 1.02 -3.29 11.55
N GLU A 65 0.45 -3.56 12.72
CA GLU A 65 -0.96 -3.89 12.85
C GLU A 65 -1.76 -2.62 13.17
N LEU A 66 -2.85 -2.41 12.45
CA LEU A 66 -3.77 -1.29 12.62
C LEU A 66 -5.19 -1.77 12.84
N ASN A 67 -5.84 -1.25 13.88
CA ASN A 67 -7.28 -1.40 14.09
C ASN A 67 -7.99 -0.21 13.46
N LEU A 68 -8.59 -0.44 12.29
CA LEU A 68 -9.24 0.58 11.48
C LEU A 68 -10.71 0.74 11.92
N ASP A 69 -11.05 1.94 12.38
CA ASP A 69 -12.45 2.30 12.65
C ASP A 69 -13.14 2.83 11.38
N ALA A 70 -14.43 2.55 11.26
CA ALA A 70 -15.24 3.04 10.14
C ALA A 70 -15.25 4.58 10.08
N GLY A 71 -15.01 5.13 8.88
CA GLY A 71 -15.05 6.57 8.62
C GLY A 71 -13.85 7.35 9.15
N LYS A 72 -12.82 6.68 9.68
CA LYS A 72 -11.55 7.31 10.04
C LYS A 72 -10.50 7.13 8.92
N THR A 73 -9.59 8.09 8.85
CA THR A 73 -8.44 8.07 7.94
C THR A 73 -7.18 7.84 8.76
N TYR A 74 -6.33 6.93 8.30
CA TYR A 74 -5.06 6.61 8.95
C TYR A 74 -3.94 6.82 7.94
N TYR A 75 -2.81 7.33 8.42
CA TYR A 75 -1.64 7.59 7.59
C TYR A 75 -0.52 6.69 8.03
N LEU A 76 0.01 5.94 7.09
CA LEU A 76 1.07 4.97 7.33
C LEU A 76 2.28 5.42 6.52
N ARG A 77 3.35 5.90 7.14
CA ARG A 77 4.60 6.17 6.44
C ARG A 77 5.40 4.89 6.36
N GLY A 78 6.06 4.71 5.23
CA GLY A 78 7.18 3.79 5.15
C GLY A 78 8.47 4.54 4.83
N THR A 79 9.58 4.05 5.33
CA THR A 79 10.91 4.51 4.93
C THR A 79 11.77 3.28 4.69
N VAL A 80 12.89 3.45 4.01
CA VAL A 80 13.91 2.41 3.93
C VAL A 80 15.19 3.00 4.49
N GLY A 81 15.83 2.29 5.42
CA GLY A 81 17.02 2.80 6.09
C GLY A 81 18.17 3.08 5.10
N MET A 82 18.99 4.09 5.39
CA MET A 82 20.27 4.34 4.73
C MET A 82 21.44 3.86 5.62
N GLY A 83 22.61 3.54 5.04
CA GLY A 83 23.79 3.06 5.77
C GLY A 83 23.71 1.59 6.21
N ILE A 84 24.05 1.27 7.47
CA ILE A 84 24.03 -0.11 8.01
C ILE A 84 22.59 -0.71 8.01
N MET A 85 21.58 0.14 7.91
CA MET A 85 20.16 -0.25 7.80
C MET A 85 19.64 -0.28 6.35
N VAL A 86 20.53 -0.21 5.35
CA VAL A 86 20.17 -0.38 3.93
C VAL A 86 19.35 -1.66 3.75
N GLY A 87 18.30 -1.57 2.92
CA GLY A 87 17.46 -2.73 2.60
C GLY A 87 16.50 -3.15 3.72
N ARG A 88 16.27 -2.29 4.72
CA ARG A 88 15.28 -2.57 5.76
C ARG A 88 14.13 -1.57 5.67
N PRO A 89 12.91 -2.02 5.31
CA PRO A 89 11.75 -1.15 5.37
C PRO A 89 11.42 -0.85 6.84
N HIS A 90 10.82 0.30 7.07
CA HIS A 90 10.28 0.68 8.36
C HIS A 90 8.91 1.30 8.15
N LEU A 91 7.89 0.71 8.77
CA LEU A 91 6.51 1.17 8.71
C LEU A 91 6.15 1.91 10.01
N THR A 92 5.54 3.10 9.90
CA THR A 92 5.21 3.95 11.04
C THR A 92 3.89 4.67 10.83
N ILE A 93 3.03 4.69 11.85
CA ILE A 93 1.79 5.46 11.82
C ILE A 93 2.10 6.94 12.04
N VAL A 94 1.51 7.82 11.23
CA VAL A 94 1.78 9.26 11.26
C VAL A 94 0.51 10.03 11.64
N PRO A 95 0.60 11.07 12.48
CA PRO A 95 -0.50 11.98 12.74
C PRO A 95 -0.99 12.69 11.47
N GLU A 96 -2.29 12.94 11.40
CA GLU A 96 -2.95 13.54 10.22
C GLU A 96 -2.32 14.87 9.78
N ASP A 97 -2.02 15.78 10.71
CA ASP A 97 -1.44 17.10 10.39
C ASP A 97 -0.08 16.97 9.70
N THR A 98 0.77 16.08 10.21
CA THR A 98 2.08 15.80 9.62
C THR A 98 1.93 15.14 8.26
N ALA A 99 1.04 14.15 8.13
CA ALA A 99 0.85 13.44 6.88
C ALA A 99 0.35 14.37 5.77
N LYS A 100 -0.64 15.23 6.06
CA LYS A 100 -1.17 16.20 5.08
C LYS A 100 -0.10 17.12 4.51
N LEU A 101 0.90 17.50 5.30
CA LEU A 101 2.03 18.31 4.83
C LEU A 101 2.96 17.50 3.93
N GLU A 102 3.29 16.27 4.28
CA GLU A 102 4.21 15.44 3.49
C GLU A 102 3.62 15.03 2.14
N ILE A 103 2.30 14.85 2.11
CA ILE A 103 1.54 14.46 0.93
C ILE A 103 1.63 15.50 -0.19
N THR A 104 1.75 16.79 0.12
CA THR A 104 1.81 17.85 -0.91
C THR A 104 3.05 17.75 -1.79
N GLU A 105 4.10 17.13 -1.27
CA GLU A 105 5.36 16.90 -1.97
C GLU A 105 5.39 15.56 -2.71
N CYS A 106 4.29 14.80 -2.70
CA CYS A 106 4.22 13.44 -3.24
C CYS A 106 3.33 13.35 -4.49
N ASN A 107 3.70 12.42 -5.36
CA ASN A 107 2.93 12.06 -6.55
C ASN A 107 1.93 10.96 -6.20
N LEU A 108 0.69 11.11 -6.66
CA LEU A 108 -0.31 10.05 -6.57
C LEU A 108 0.12 8.86 -7.45
N ILE A 109 0.14 7.67 -6.87
CA ILE A 109 0.20 6.42 -7.61
C ILE A 109 -1.21 6.19 -8.17
N PRO A 110 -1.38 6.09 -9.51
CA PRO A 110 -2.67 5.75 -10.08
C PRO A 110 -3.07 4.34 -9.66
N ASP A 111 -4.37 4.09 -9.53
CA ASP A 111 -4.88 2.73 -9.46
C ASP A 111 -4.32 1.95 -10.65
N SER A 112 -3.55 0.92 -10.34
CA SER A 112 -2.79 0.19 -11.33
C SER A 112 -3.17 -1.28 -11.24
N ASN A 113 -3.48 -1.85 -12.39
CA ASN A 113 -3.99 -3.22 -12.51
C ASN A 113 -2.85 -4.25 -12.37
N TRP A 114 -1.87 -4.02 -11.47
CA TRP A 114 -0.66 -4.86 -11.34
C TRP A 114 -0.99 -6.33 -11.13
N GLU A 115 -2.06 -6.65 -10.40
CA GLU A 115 -2.52 -8.04 -10.25
C GLU A 115 -2.99 -8.61 -11.58
N GLU A 116 -3.78 -7.87 -12.36
CA GLU A 116 -4.22 -8.29 -13.69
C GLU A 116 -3.04 -8.40 -14.67
N GLU A 117 -2.07 -7.48 -14.62
CA GLU A 117 -0.85 -7.51 -15.43
C GLU A 117 0.04 -8.70 -15.06
N LYS A 118 0.21 -9.00 -13.76
CA LYS A 118 0.95 -10.17 -13.27
C LYS A 118 0.27 -11.47 -13.69
N ILE A 119 -1.04 -11.55 -13.55
CA ILE A 119 -1.83 -12.71 -14.00
C ILE A 119 -1.68 -12.88 -15.51
N LYS A 120 -1.71 -11.77 -16.27
CA LYS A 120 -1.50 -11.78 -17.71
C LYS A 120 -0.10 -12.24 -18.09
N GLU A 121 0.96 -11.70 -17.47
CA GLU A 121 2.35 -12.15 -17.68
C GLU A 121 2.54 -13.63 -17.33
N GLU A 122 1.99 -14.10 -16.20
CA GLU A 122 2.06 -15.49 -15.78
C GLU A 122 1.33 -16.40 -16.78
N ASN A 123 0.15 -16.00 -17.25
CA ASN A 123 -0.61 -16.73 -18.28
C ASN A 123 0.14 -16.76 -19.61
N GLU A 124 0.68 -15.63 -20.07
CA GLU A 124 1.49 -15.55 -21.30
C GLU A 124 2.77 -16.39 -21.18
N ARG A 125 3.41 -16.38 -20.01
CA ARG A 125 4.59 -17.22 -19.72
C ARG A 125 4.23 -18.70 -19.78
N ARG A 126 3.08 -19.10 -19.23
CA ARG A 126 2.57 -20.48 -19.26
C ARG A 126 2.23 -20.92 -20.68
N GLU A 127 1.61 -20.05 -21.47
CA GLU A 127 1.37 -20.28 -22.90
C GLU A 127 2.68 -20.42 -23.68
N MET A 128 3.69 -19.57 -23.43
CA MET A 128 5.01 -19.69 -24.06
C MET A 128 5.74 -20.98 -23.68
N LEU A 129 5.56 -21.45 -22.44
CA LEU A 129 6.19 -22.68 -21.93
C LEU A 129 5.37 -23.94 -22.26
N GLY A 130 4.14 -23.79 -22.76
CA GLY A 130 3.24 -24.90 -23.09
C GLY A 130 2.77 -25.72 -21.87
N ILE A 131 2.62 -25.07 -20.70
CA ILE A 131 2.27 -25.70 -19.40
C ILE A 131 1.05 -25.08 -18.72
#